data_AF-A0A534J0A4-F1
#
_entry.id   AF-A0A534J0A4-F1
#
_cell.length_a   1.000
_cell.length_b   1.000
_cell.length_c   1.000
_cell.angle_alpha   90.00
_cell.angle_beta   90.00
_cell.angle_gamma   90.00
#
_symmetry.space_group_name_H-M   'P 1'
#
loop_
_entity.id
_entity.type
_entity.pdbx_description
1 polymer ?
#
loop_
_entity_poly.entity_id
_entity_poly.type
_entity_poly.pdbx_seq_one_letter_code
_entity_poly.pdbx_strand_id
1 'polypeptide(L)'
;MNDHRVLAWTLVLLLILALPRIASAVPSFARQTGMPCSQCHTMAFGVALTPYGRQFKLNGYTFGEGEHPMPLAFMVQGGYSRVDTPPPDA
;
A
#
# COMPACT_ATOMS: atom_id res chain seq x y z
N MET A 1 1.28 -43.56 -17.42
CA MET A 1 0.25 -43.42 -16.36
C MET A 1 0.59 -42.39 -15.27
N ASN A 2 1.84 -41.92 -15.14
CA ASN A 2 2.21 -40.97 -14.08
C ASN A 2 2.20 -39.49 -14.55
N ASP A 3 2.36 -39.24 -15.85
CA ASP A 3 2.51 -37.88 -16.40
C ASP A 3 1.25 -37.02 -16.25
N HIS A 4 0.07 -37.60 -16.45
CA HIS A 4 -1.21 -36.89 -16.27
C HIS A 4 -1.46 -36.51 -14.81
N ARG A 5 -0.93 -37.31 -13.86
CA ARG A 5 -1.06 -37.04 -12.43
C ARG A 5 -0.12 -35.90 -12.03
N VAL A 6 1.12 -35.90 -12.55
CA VAL A 6 2.07 -34.79 -12.34
C VAL A 6 1.53 -33.49 -12.94
N LEU A 7 1.02 -33.52 -14.17
CA LEU A 7 0.38 -32.38 -14.82
C LEU A 7 -0.80 -31.84 -14.00
N ALA A 8 -1.69 -32.72 -13.53
CA ALA A 8 -2.81 -32.33 -12.70
C ALA A 8 -2.36 -31.66 -11.39
N TRP A 9 -1.35 -32.22 -10.70
CA TRP A 9 -0.82 -31.62 -9.47
C TRP A 9 -0.15 -30.27 -9.71
N THR A 10 0.61 -30.13 -10.79
CA THR A 10 1.19 -28.82 -11.16
C THR A 10 0.13 -27.78 -11.48
N LEU A 11 -0.96 -28.17 -12.17
CA LEU A 11 -2.09 -27.28 -12.47
C LEU A 11 -2.82 -26.86 -11.20
N VAL A 12 -3.06 -27.79 -10.26
CA VAL A 12 -3.67 -27.50 -8.97
C VAL A 12 -2.80 -26.54 -8.16
N LEU A 13 -1.48 -26.76 -8.10
CA LEU A 13 -0.56 -25.88 -7.41
C LEU A 13 -0.57 -24.47 -8.00
N LEU A 14 -0.48 -24.35 -9.33
CA LEU A 14 -0.53 -23.07 -10.02
C LEU A 14 -1.85 -22.34 -9.80
N LEU A 15 -2.97 -23.07 -9.79
CA LEU A 15 -4.28 -22.51 -9.49
C LEU A 15 -4.31 -21.94 -8.07
N ILE A 16 -3.78 -22.67 -7.08
CA ILE A 16 -3.70 -22.22 -5.67
C ILE A 16 -2.86 -20.95 -5.53
N LEU A 17 -1.72 -20.89 -6.22
CA LEU A 17 -0.82 -19.73 -6.22
C LEU A 17 -1.44 -18.47 -6.87
N ALA A 18 -2.40 -18.66 -7.78
CA ALA A 18 -3.07 -17.57 -8.47
C ALA A 18 -4.26 -16.97 -7.70
N LEU A 19 -4.65 -17.52 -6.53
CA LEU A 19 -5.74 -16.94 -5.75
C LEU A 19 -5.38 -15.52 -5.28
N PRO A 20 -6.26 -14.52 -5.47
CA PRO A 20 -6.05 -13.19 -4.96
C PRO A 20 -6.03 -13.21 -3.43
N ARG A 21 -5.04 -12.54 -2.83
CA ARG A 21 -4.97 -12.35 -1.39
C ARG A 21 -5.76 -11.11 -1.00
N ILE A 22 -6.36 -11.11 0.18
CA ILE A 22 -6.96 -9.90 0.76
C ILE A 22 -5.83 -8.91 1.00
N ALA A 23 -5.80 -7.83 0.21
CA ALA A 23 -4.88 -6.72 0.39
C ALA A 23 -5.58 -5.65 1.24
N SER A 24 -5.20 -5.52 2.51
CA SER A 24 -5.66 -4.42 3.35
C SER A 24 -4.96 -3.14 2.91
N ALA A 25 -5.73 -2.16 2.42
CA ALA A 25 -5.22 -0.82 2.17
C ALA A 25 -4.87 -0.18 3.52
N VAL A 26 -3.57 -0.10 3.85
CA VAL A 26 -3.12 0.53 5.09
C VAL A 26 -3.14 2.05 4.89
N PRO A 27 -3.83 2.84 5.73
CA PRO A 27 -4.01 4.28 5.55
C PRO A 27 -2.76 5.08 5.95
N SER A 28 -1.57 4.65 5.53
CA SER A 28 -0.28 5.25 5.91
C SER A 28 -0.23 6.73 5.53
N PHE A 29 -0.67 7.08 4.32
CA PHE A 29 -0.69 8.47 3.86
C PHE A 29 -1.79 9.29 4.54
N ALA A 30 -3.01 8.75 4.70
CA ALA A 30 -4.08 9.45 5.40
C ALA A 30 -3.72 9.76 6.86
N ARG A 31 -2.98 8.87 7.55
CA ARG A 31 -2.46 9.14 8.90
C ARG A 31 -1.38 10.22 8.92
N GLN A 32 -0.54 10.29 7.88
CA GLN A 32 0.54 11.27 7.79
C GLN A 32 0.02 12.67 7.42
N THR A 33 -0.99 12.76 6.55
CA THR A 33 -1.49 14.04 6.02
C THR A 33 -2.79 14.52 6.67
N GLY A 34 -3.51 13.64 7.38
CA GLY A 34 -4.83 13.92 7.94
C GLY A 34 -5.95 14.04 6.90
N MET A 35 -5.67 13.73 5.62
CA MET A 35 -6.63 13.89 4.53
C MET A 35 -7.59 12.70 4.43
N PRO A 36 -8.89 12.93 4.16
CA PRO A 36 -9.84 11.85 3.92
C PRO A 36 -9.52 11.10 2.62
N CYS A 37 -9.82 9.81 2.57
CA CYS A 37 -9.56 8.96 1.40
C CYS A 37 -10.22 9.50 0.12
N SER A 38 -11.38 10.16 0.25
CA SER A 38 -12.12 10.80 -0.85
C SER A 38 -11.38 11.99 -1.48
N GLN A 39 -10.37 12.54 -0.81
CA GLN A 39 -9.53 13.59 -1.37
C GLN A 39 -8.64 13.05 -2.51
N CYS A 40 -8.17 11.80 -2.39
CA CYS A 40 -7.34 11.14 -3.40
C CYS A 40 -8.13 10.22 -4.34
N HIS A 41 -9.14 9.51 -3.83
CA HIS A 41 -9.92 8.50 -4.57
C HIS A 41 -11.34 8.96 -4.84
N THR A 42 -11.84 8.70 -6.05
CA THR A 42 -13.28 8.79 -6.32
C THR A 42 -13.99 7.73 -5.49
N MET A 43 -15.02 8.10 -4.74
CA MET A 43 -15.79 7.18 -3.87
C MET A 43 -14.99 6.59 -2.69
N ALA A 44 -13.95 7.29 -2.21
CA ALA A 44 -13.08 6.94 -1.08
C ALA A 44 -12.21 5.67 -1.24
N PHE A 45 -12.67 4.64 -1.94
CA PHE A 45 -11.95 3.38 -2.18
C PHE A 45 -11.98 2.94 -3.65
N GLY A 46 -12.47 3.79 -4.56
CA GLY A 46 -12.45 3.50 -5.99
C GLY A 46 -11.03 3.53 -6.57
N VAL A 47 -10.80 2.74 -7.61
CA VAL A 47 -9.51 2.72 -8.34
C VAL A 47 -9.20 4.02 -9.07
N ALA A 48 -10.23 4.81 -9.41
CA ALA A 48 -10.04 6.09 -10.07
C ALA A 48 -9.62 7.17 -9.06
N LEU A 49 -8.59 7.95 -9.42
CA LEU A 49 -8.13 9.07 -8.62
C LEU A 49 -8.82 10.38 -9.02
N THR A 50 -9.05 11.24 -8.03
CA THR A 50 -9.44 12.63 -8.26
C THR A 50 -8.30 13.40 -8.97
N PRO A 51 -8.54 14.61 -9.51
CA PRO A 51 -7.47 15.45 -10.03
C PRO A 51 -6.36 15.69 -9.00
N TYR A 52 -6.73 15.94 -7.74
CA TYR A 52 -5.80 16.06 -6.62
C TYR A 52 -4.98 14.78 -6.42
N GLY A 53 -5.64 13.62 -6.32
CA GLY A 53 -4.97 12.34 -6.12
C GLY A 53 -3.97 12.02 -7.24
N ARG A 54 -4.27 12.39 -8.48
CA ARG A 54 -3.33 12.23 -9.60
C ARG A 54 -2.08 13.08 -9.43
N GLN A 55 -2.23 14.34 -9.01
CA GLN A 55 -1.10 15.21 -8.76
C GLN A 55 -0.27 14.74 -7.56
N PHE A 56 -0.93 14.31 -6.48
CA PHE A 56 -0.25 13.72 -5.33
C PHE A 56 0.53 12.45 -5.73
N LYS A 57 -0.03 11.60 -6.60
CA LYS A 57 0.67 10.40 -7.10
C LYS A 57 1.93 10.74 -7.89
N LEU A 58 1.90 11.80 -8.69
CA LEU A 58 3.04 12.21 -9.52
C LEU A 58 4.15 12.86 -8.72
N ASN A 59 3.80 13.65 -7.70
CA ASN A 59 4.75 14.49 -6.98
C ASN A 59 5.12 13.94 -5.60
N GLY A 60 4.29 13.10 -4.98
CA GLY A 60 4.58 12.42 -3.72
C GLY A 60 5.14 13.35 -2.64
N TYR A 61 6.38 13.09 -2.22
CA TYR A 61 7.08 13.87 -1.18
C TYR A 61 7.43 15.31 -1.58
N THR A 62 7.32 15.67 -2.86
CA THR A 62 7.50 17.05 -3.35
C THR A 62 6.15 17.76 -3.57
N PHE A 63 5.04 17.13 -3.17
CA PHE A 63 3.71 17.67 -3.35
C PHE A 63 3.40 18.71 -2.27
N GLY A 64 3.51 19.99 -2.62
CA GLY A 64 3.27 21.14 -1.75
C GLY A 64 3.87 22.41 -2.34
N GLU A 65 3.50 23.57 -1.79
CA GLU A 65 4.08 24.87 -2.15
C GLU A 65 5.46 24.98 -1.49
N GLY A 66 6.45 24.36 -2.14
CA GLY A 66 7.85 24.45 -1.74
C GLY A 66 8.46 25.77 -2.18
N GLU A 67 8.14 26.88 -1.50
CA GLU A 67 9.05 28.04 -1.40
C GLU A 67 10.21 27.78 -0.43
N HIS A 68 10.53 26.51 -0.19
CA HIS A 68 11.67 26.08 0.59
C HIS A 68 12.76 25.57 -0.37
N PRO A 69 13.87 26.31 -0.55
CA PRO A 69 14.90 26.04 -1.58
C PRO A 69 15.72 24.76 -1.35
N MET A 70 15.42 23.97 -0.30
CA MET A 70 16.16 22.77 0.04
C MET A 70 15.24 21.54 0.00
N PRO A 71 15.32 20.70 -1.05
CA PRO A 71 14.47 19.52 -1.20
C PRO A 71 14.97 18.36 -0.34
N LEU A 72 15.07 18.57 0.98
CA LEU A 72 15.51 17.56 1.93
C LEU A 72 14.29 16.99 2.66
N ALA A 73 14.04 15.69 2.50
CA ALA A 73 13.07 14.94 3.28
C ALA A 73 13.81 13.96 4.20
N PHE A 74 13.41 13.88 5.47
CA PHE A 74 13.99 12.95 6.45
C PHE A 74 12.89 12.02 6.97
N MET A 75 13.08 10.71 6.80
CA MET A 75 12.19 9.69 7.33
C MET A 75 12.96 8.83 8.33
N VAL A 76 12.53 8.84 9.59
CA VAL A 76 13.08 7.97 10.63
C VAL A 76 12.03 6.89 10.90
N GLN A 77 12.34 5.65 10.51
CA GLN A 77 11.49 4.51 10.78
C GLN A 77 12.08 3.67 11.91
N GLY A 78 11.43 3.73 13.08
CA GLY A 78 11.72 2.87 14.22
C GLY A 78 10.77 1.67 14.25
N GLY A 79 11.28 0.52 14.71
CA GLY A 79 10.48 -0.68 14.89
C GLY A 79 11.19 -1.68 15.81
N TYR A 80 10.43 -2.61 16.38
CA TYR A 80 10.94 -3.65 17.26
C TYR A 80 10.98 -4.97 16.49
N SER A 81 12.12 -5.65 16.45
CA SER A 81 12.24 -6.98 15.84
C SER A 81 11.69 -8.11 16.73
N ARG A 82 11.49 -7.83 18.02
CA ARG A 82 10.85 -8.71 19.00
C ARG A 82 10.22 -7.86 20.10
N VAL A 83 9.00 -8.22 20.50
CA VAL A 83 8.32 -7.67 21.66
C VAL A 83 7.85 -8.85 22.50
N ASP A 84 8.23 -8.88 23.78
CA ASP A 84 7.84 -9.96 24.69
C ASP A 84 6.41 -9.74 25.23
N THR A 85 5.89 -8.52 25.07
CA THR A 85 4.51 -8.14 25.35
C THR A 85 3.91 -7.40 24.16
N PRO A 86 2.62 -7.60 23.84
CA PRO A 86 1.95 -6.89 22.77
C PRO A 86 2.04 -5.37 22.99
N PRO A 87 2.36 -4.57 21.95
CA PRO A 87 2.32 -3.12 22.06
C PRO A 87 0.90 -2.65 22.41
N PRO A 88 0.76 -1.58 23.22
CA PRO A 88 -0.52 -0.92 23.39
C PRO A 88 -1.02 -0.47 22.01
N ASP A 89 -2.30 -0.73 21.79
CA ASP A 89 -3.05 -0.60 20.54
C ASP A 89 -2.81 0.72 19.80
N ALA A 90 -2.53 0.59 18.50
CA ALA A 90 -2.25 1.66 17.54
C ALA A 90 -3.24 1.63 16.36
#